data_AF-A0A8K0SD57-F1
#
_entry.id   AF-A0A8K0SD57-F1
#
_cell.length_a   1.000
_cell.length_b   1.000
_cell.length_c   1.000
_cell.angle_alpha   90.00
_cell.angle_beta   90.00
_cell.angle_gamma   90.00
#
_symmetry.space_group_name_H-M   'P 1'
#
loop_
_entity.id
_entity.type
_entity.pdbx_description
1 polymer ?
#
loop_
_entity_poly.entity_id
_entity_poly.type
_entity_poly.pdbx_seq_one_letter_code
_entity_poly.pdbx_strand_id
1 'polypeptide(L)'
;MANKSSTQDESVAPEDLSKMLGRSWDTVYQTSPDGETYISPQCLNGTPVHKITEKGDYWKIGWNSLDAYLAQEKAEEELKADARQRYTLTPGSKTAKDALKLHTDNVSKHRRIRDIFGPDSSYHPNQLVSKHHLPPEGLCQKELMYRMACKVADLRILHQKGELAMDPWDLFRWRVSLKLRSCMDFAAQSGRDYIRTIAYKLCEDSGLHSSSKKYEDSLLRKAILRSADYQHRASSFGKPGGPKKIGNGSKVSRAKVEPLSSSSSIPAMVAARVEKRQKKASQPSTYQGVNAYRAQQADKQLSRNGDSKL
;
A
#
# COMPACT_ATOMS: atom_id res chain seq x y z
N MET A 1 37.00 -29.33 5.81
CA MET A 1 36.50 -28.36 6.79
C MET A 1 36.08 -27.11 6.02
N ALA A 2 34.78 -26.90 5.85
CA ALA A 2 34.24 -25.77 5.09
C ALA A 2 33.60 -24.78 6.07
N ASN A 3 34.09 -23.54 6.06
CA ASN A 3 33.57 -22.44 6.85
C ASN A 3 32.10 -22.18 6.49
N LYS A 4 31.22 -22.33 7.50
CA LYS A 4 29.88 -21.73 7.45
C LYS A 4 30.04 -20.22 7.60
N SER A 5 30.01 -19.51 6.48
CA SER A 5 29.77 -18.07 6.48
C SER A 5 28.35 -17.83 6.98
N SER A 6 28.20 -17.31 8.20
CA SER A 6 26.92 -16.87 8.73
C SER A 6 26.50 -15.63 7.96
N THR A 7 25.41 -15.75 7.21
CA THR A 7 24.73 -14.66 6.53
C THR A 7 24.36 -13.58 7.54
N GLN A 8 25.04 -12.44 7.50
CA GLN A 8 24.62 -11.23 8.19
C GLN A 8 23.25 -10.82 7.67
N ASP A 9 22.23 -10.96 8.51
CA ASP A 9 21.01 -10.17 8.42
C ASP A 9 21.44 -8.71 8.57
N GLU A 10 21.23 -7.86 7.57
CA GLU A 10 21.49 -6.41 7.66
C GLU A 10 20.50 -5.80 8.65
N SER A 11 20.73 -6.06 9.94
CA SER A 11 19.92 -5.54 11.01
C SER A 11 20.21 -4.05 11.13
N VAL A 12 19.41 -3.21 10.48
CA VAL A 12 19.45 -1.74 10.67
C VAL A 12 19.50 -1.42 12.16
N ALA A 13 20.51 -0.68 12.62
CA ALA A 13 20.69 -0.41 14.03
C ALA A 13 19.53 0.45 14.57
N PRO A 14 19.08 0.24 15.82
CA PRO A 14 18.05 1.08 16.45
C PRO A 14 18.40 2.57 16.42
N GLU A 15 19.68 2.89 16.56
CA GLU A 15 20.24 4.25 16.52
C GLU A 15 20.03 4.92 15.16
N ASP A 16 20.22 4.19 14.05
CA ASP A 16 20.00 4.73 12.71
C ASP A 16 18.53 5.07 12.46
N LEU A 17 17.62 4.24 12.98
CA LEU A 17 16.19 4.49 12.92
C LEU A 17 15.81 5.74 13.72
N SER A 18 16.28 5.85 14.96
CA SER A 18 16.03 7.03 15.79
C SER A 18 16.61 8.30 15.17
N LYS A 19 17.82 8.23 14.60
CA LYS A 19 18.46 9.34 13.88
C LYS A 19 17.68 9.76 12.64
N MET A 20 17.09 8.81 11.90
CA MET A 20 16.22 9.12 10.77
C MET A 20 14.92 9.79 11.22
N LEU A 21 14.26 9.27 12.25
CA LEU A 21 12.97 9.77 12.75
C LEU A 21 13.11 11.15 13.42
N GLY A 22 14.22 11.40 14.12
CA GLY A 22 14.52 12.67 14.76
C GLY A 22 15.04 13.76 13.81
N ARG A 23 15.11 13.50 12.50
CA ARG A 23 15.57 14.51 11.53
C ARG A 23 14.49 15.58 11.31
N SER A 24 14.85 16.84 11.46
CA SER A 24 13.94 17.98 11.23
C SER A 24 13.86 18.37 9.75
N TRP A 25 12.81 19.09 9.41
CA TRP A 25 12.55 19.57 8.04
C TRP A 25 13.70 20.44 7.52
N ASP A 26 14.18 21.41 8.30
CA ASP A 26 15.21 22.39 7.89
C ASP A 26 16.57 21.76 7.58
N THR A 27 16.84 20.56 8.07
CA THR A 27 18.09 19.84 7.79
C THR A 27 18.07 19.07 6.47
N VAL A 28 16.88 18.93 5.86
CA VAL A 28 16.67 18.14 4.65
C VAL A 28 16.25 19.02 3.48
N TYR A 29 15.35 19.97 3.76
CA TYR A 29 14.71 20.79 2.74
C TYR A 29 15.28 22.19 2.73
N GLN A 30 15.36 22.75 1.54
CA GLN A 30 15.64 24.15 1.32
C GLN A 30 14.65 24.67 0.30
N THR A 31 14.09 25.85 0.55
CA THR A 31 13.16 26.52 -0.35
C THR A 31 13.80 27.71 -1.02
N SER A 32 13.15 28.21 -2.08
CA SER A 32 13.47 29.50 -2.69
C SER A 32 13.34 30.65 -1.69
N PRO A 33 13.99 31.80 -1.94
CA PRO A 33 13.94 32.95 -1.03
C PRO A 33 12.52 33.45 -0.73
N ASP A 34 11.60 33.28 -1.68
CA ASP A 34 10.17 33.58 -1.54
C ASP A 34 9.37 32.49 -0.79
N GLY A 35 9.98 31.34 -0.49
CA GLY A 35 9.36 30.22 0.20
C GLY A 35 8.42 29.36 -0.67
N GLU A 36 8.25 29.67 -1.95
CA GLU A 36 7.20 29.08 -2.78
C GLU A 36 7.57 27.72 -3.37
N THR A 37 8.87 27.47 -3.61
CA THR A 37 9.35 26.24 -4.26
C THR A 37 10.51 25.60 -3.53
N TYR A 38 10.66 24.29 -3.67
CA TYR A 38 11.84 23.58 -3.18
C TYR A 38 13.05 23.82 -4.10
N ILE A 39 14.22 24.04 -3.48
CA ILE A 39 15.54 24.03 -4.12
C ILE A 39 16.28 22.72 -3.81
N SER A 40 16.11 22.19 -2.60
CA SER A 40 16.74 20.95 -2.15
C SER A 40 15.72 20.03 -1.47
N PRO A 41 15.81 18.70 -1.66
CA PRO A 41 16.75 17.95 -2.52
C PRO A 41 16.55 18.16 -4.03
N GLN A 42 17.59 17.90 -4.84
CA GLN A 42 17.60 18.11 -6.30
C GLN A 42 16.38 17.54 -7.05
N CYS A 43 15.86 16.40 -6.62
CA CYS A 43 14.66 15.79 -7.24
C CYS A 43 13.37 16.57 -7.01
N LEU A 44 13.37 17.55 -6.11
CA LEU A 44 12.24 18.43 -5.81
C LEU A 44 12.42 19.82 -6.39
N ASN A 45 13.54 20.12 -7.05
CA ASN A 45 13.79 21.46 -7.56
C ASN A 45 12.60 21.99 -8.41
N GLY A 46 12.09 23.16 -8.02
CA GLY A 46 10.95 23.83 -8.64
C GLY A 46 9.57 23.23 -8.30
N THR A 47 9.49 22.23 -7.42
CA THR A 47 8.21 21.72 -6.89
C THR A 47 7.61 22.76 -5.95
N PRO A 48 6.32 23.09 -6.04
CA PRO A 48 5.66 23.98 -5.09
C PRO A 48 5.64 23.42 -3.67
N VAL A 49 5.85 24.29 -2.68
CA VAL A 49 5.73 23.98 -1.25
C VAL A 49 4.26 23.81 -0.88
N HIS A 50 3.42 24.74 -1.33
CA HIS A 50 1.98 24.68 -1.14
C HIS A 50 1.30 23.66 -2.05
N LYS A 51 0.16 23.12 -1.59
CA LYS A 51 -0.61 22.11 -2.33
C LYS A 51 -0.88 22.56 -3.76
N ILE A 52 -0.52 21.74 -4.73
CA ILE A 52 -0.84 22.05 -6.13
C ILE A 52 -2.35 21.92 -6.36
N THR A 53 -2.87 22.79 -7.24
CA THR A 53 -4.26 22.74 -7.71
C THR A 53 -4.27 22.41 -9.20
N GLU A 54 -5.34 21.78 -9.69
CA GLU A 54 -5.45 21.37 -11.10
C GLU A 54 -5.64 22.54 -12.08
N LYS A 55 -5.70 23.77 -11.54
CA LYS A 55 -5.78 25.03 -12.29
C LYS A 55 -4.52 25.87 -12.17
N GLY A 56 -3.55 25.47 -11.32
CA GLY A 56 -2.34 26.24 -11.08
C GLY A 56 -1.27 26.01 -12.14
N ASP A 57 -0.31 26.93 -12.23
CA ASP A 57 0.73 26.95 -13.28
C ASP A 57 1.65 25.72 -13.29
N TYR A 58 1.79 25.06 -12.14
CA TYR A 58 2.58 23.84 -12.04
C TYR A 58 1.87 22.60 -12.61
N TRP A 59 0.54 22.64 -12.74
CA TRP A 59 -0.27 21.52 -13.21
C TRP A 59 0.03 21.18 -14.68
N LYS A 60 -0.08 19.88 -15.02
CA LYS A 60 0.03 19.41 -16.40
C LYS A 60 -1.28 18.76 -16.80
N ILE A 61 -1.82 19.18 -17.95
CA ILE A 61 -3.09 18.67 -18.52
C ILE A 61 -3.10 17.14 -18.67
N GLY A 62 -1.96 16.52 -18.93
CA GLY A 62 -1.85 15.06 -19.06
C GLY A 62 -1.96 14.28 -17.74
N TRP A 63 -1.90 14.94 -16.58
CA TRP A 63 -1.96 14.27 -15.29
C TRP A 63 -3.38 13.83 -14.94
N ASN A 64 -3.49 12.64 -14.35
CA ASN A 64 -4.74 12.19 -13.75
C ASN A 64 -5.15 13.15 -12.62
N SER A 65 -6.42 13.51 -12.60
CA SER A 65 -7.03 14.42 -11.63
C SER A 65 -7.25 13.73 -10.27
N LEU A 66 -6.77 14.37 -9.20
CA LEU A 66 -7.08 13.96 -7.83
C LEU A 66 -8.53 14.32 -7.49
N ASP A 67 -8.98 15.51 -7.88
CA ASP A 67 -10.33 16.00 -7.57
C ASP A 67 -11.40 15.13 -8.24
N ALA A 68 -11.17 14.74 -9.51
CA ALA A 68 -12.05 13.82 -10.23
C ALA A 68 -12.06 12.42 -9.60
N TYR A 69 -10.94 11.95 -9.02
CA TYR A 69 -10.91 10.69 -8.29
C TYR A 69 -11.71 10.78 -6.97
N LEU A 70 -11.53 11.86 -6.20
CA LEU A 70 -12.23 12.06 -4.93
C LEU A 70 -13.75 12.22 -5.14
N ALA A 71 -14.18 12.88 -6.22
CA ALA A 71 -15.59 13.03 -6.57
C ALA A 71 -16.33 11.70 -6.81
N GLN A 72 -15.60 10.63 -7.13
CA GLN A 72 -16.17 9.30 -7.38
C GLN A 72 -16.53 8.53 -6.09
N GLU A 73 -16.15 9.02 -4.91
CA GLU A 73 -16.36 8.28 -3.66
C GLU A 73 -17.83 7.94 -3.41
N LYS A 74 -18.75 8.90 -3.62
CA LYS A 74 -20.19 8.69 -3.42
C LYS A 74 -20.74 7.60 -4.36
N ALA A 75 -20.35 7.62 -5.62
CA ALA A 75 -20.76 6.59 -6.59
C ALA A 75 -20.24 5.20 -6.19
N GLU A 76 -19.02 5.10 -5.65
CA GLU A 76 -18.49 3.82 -5.15
C GLU A 76 -19.22 3.34 -3.88
N GLU A 77 -19.71 4.25 -3.03
CA GLU A 77 -20.57 3.91 -1.89
C GLU A 77 -21.93 3.33 -2.33
N GLU A 78 -22.54 3.89 -3.36
CA GLU A 78 -23.77 3.38 -3.98
C GLU A 78 -23.55 1.97 -4.55
N LEU A 79 -22.46 1.76 -5.32
CA LEU A 79 -22.09 0.44 -5.84
C LEU A 79 -21.87 -0.60 -4.74
N LYS A 80 -21.30 -0.20 -3.60
CA LYS A 80 -21.15 -1.06 -2.42
C LYS A 80 -22.51 -1.43 -1.81
N ALA A 81 -23.45 -0.48 -1.74
CA ALA A 81 -24.80 -0.73 -1.24
C ALA A 81 -25.54 -1.74 -2.14
N ASP A 82 -25.50 -1.54 -3.45
CA ASP A 82 -26.11 -2.43 -4.44
C ASP A 82 -25.49 -3.83 -4.43
N ALA A 83 -24.16 -3.91 -4.30
CA ALA A 83 -23.46 -5.19 -4.19
C ALA A 83 -23.83 -5.93 -2.89
N ARG A 84 -24.05 -5.20 -1.79
CA ARG A 84 -24.53 -5.77 -0.53
C ARG A 84 -25.94 -6.31 -0.69
N GLN A 85 -26.85 -5.57 -1.31
CA GLN A 85 -28.21 -6.03 -1.57
C GLN A 85 -28.23 -7.31 -2.43
N ARG A 86 -27.46 -7.33 -3.52
CA ARG A 86 -27.31 -8.52 -4.38
C ARG A 86 -26.76 -9.73 -3.61
N TYR A 87 -25.78 -9.52 -2.73
CA TYR A 87 -25.25 -10.60 -1.90
C TYR A 87 -26.28 -11.13 -0.89
N THR A 88 -27.09 -10.26 -0.28
CA THR A 88 -28.19 -10.66 0.61
C THR A 88 -29.24 -11.50 -0.13
N LEU A 89 -29.59 -11.12 -1.36
CA LEU A 89 -30.54 -11.87 -2.19
C LEU A 89 -29.98 -13.18 -2.73
N THR A 90 -28.65 -13.30 -2.89
CA THR A 90 -28.01 -14.52 -3.41
C THR A 90 -26.72 -14.87 -2.66
N PRO A 91 -26.79 -15.32 -1.39
CA PRO A 91 -25.60 -15.48 -0.53
C PRO A 91 -24.60 -16.55 -0.97
N GLY A 92 -25.07 -17.55 -1.74
CA GLY A 92 -24.23 -18.61 -2.30
C GLY A 92 -23.48 -18.21 -3.56
N SER A 93 -23.79 -17.05 -4.15
CA SER A 93 -23.16 -16.62 -5.39
C SER A 93 -21.75 -16.09 -5.14
N LYS A 94 -20.76 -16.74 -5.76
CA LYS A 94 -19.37 -16.29 -5.75
C LYS A 94 -19.23 -14.90 -6.38
N THR A 95 -19.95 -14.61 -7.46
CA THR A 95 -19.86 -13.32 -8.14
C THR A 95 -20.41 -12.19 -7.28
N ALA A 96 -21.52 -12.42 -6.56
CA ALA A 96 -22.07 -11.43 -5.62
C ALA A 96 -21.11 -11.17 -4.46
N LYS A 97 -20.48 -12.23 -3.93
CA LYS A 97 -19.45 -12.11 -2.88
C LYS A 97 -18.22 -11.33 -3.36
N ASP A 98 -17.71 -11.65 -4.55
CA ASP A 98 -16.54 -11.01 -5.13
C ASP A 98 -16.81 -9.52 -5.42
N ALA A 99 -18.00 -9.18 -5.93
CA ALA A 99 -18.44 -7.79 -6.13
C ALA A 99 -18.56 -7.02 -4.81
N LEU A 100 -19.20 -7.61 -3.79
CA LEU A 100 -19.30 -6.97 -2.47
C LEU A 100 -17.92 -6.69 -1.86
N LYS A 101 -16.99 -7.64 -1.99
CA LYS A 101 -15.61 -7.46 -1.55
C LYS A 101 -14.94 -6.32 -2.34
N LEU A 102 -15.01 -6.33 -3.66
CA LEU A 102 -14.41 -5.30 -4.52
C LEU A 102 -14.84 -3.89 -4.12
N HIS A 103 -16.15 -3.65 -4.00
CA HIS A 103 -16.66 -2.33 -3.67
C HIS A 103 -16.40 -1.95 -2.21
N THR A 104 -16.42 -2.91 -1.29
CA THR A 104 -16.00 -2.66 0.10
C THR A 104 -14.53 -2.24 0.19
N ASP A 105 -13.66 -2.92 -0.55
CA ASP A 105 -12.23 -2.59 -0.62
C ASP A 105 -12.03 -1.21 -1.28
N ASN A 106 -12.73 -0.92 -2.37
CA ASN A 106 -12.63 0.39 -3.05
C ASN A 106 -13.11 1.55 -2.19
N VAL A 107 -14.26 1.45 -1.51
CA VAL A 107 -14.72 2.48 -0.57
C VAL A 107 -13.67 2.74 0.52
N SER A 108 -13.05 1.67 1.03
CA SER A 108 -11.97 1.80 2.02
C SER A 108 -10.75 2.53 1.45
N LYS A 109 -10.42 2.31 0.16
CA LYS A 109 -9.35 3.04 -0.54
C LYS A 109 -9.70 4.51 -0.75
N HIS A 110 -10.91 4.83 -1.21
CA HIS A 110 -11.37 6.22 -1.39
C HIS A 110 -11.23 7.01 -0.09
N ARG A 111 -11.78 6.47 1.00
CA ARG A 111 -11.71 7.11 2.33
C ARG A 111 -10.27 7.33 2.79
N ARG A 112 -9.39 6.34 2.58
CA ARG A 112 -7.97 6.46 2.95
C ARG A 112 -7.23 7.50 2.09
N ILE A 113 -7.52 7.56 0.80
CA ILE A 113 -6.92 8.54 -0.11
C ILE A 113 -7.41 9.94 0.25
N ARG A 114 -8.71 10.12 0.50
CA ARG A 114 -9.29 11.40 0.96
C ARG A 114 -8.69 11.85 2.29
N ASP A 115 -8.51 10.96 3.27
CA ASP A 115 -7.91 11.29 4.56
C ASP A 115 -6.47 11.85 4.45
N ILE A 116 -5.73 11.42 3.42
CA ILE A 116 -4.32 11.81 3.25
C ILE A 116 -4.14 12.93 2.23
N PHE A 117 -4.89 12.92 1.12
CA PHE A 117 -4.71 13.85 -0.01
C PHE A 117 -5.93 14.75 -0.25
N GLY A 118 -7.02 14.57 0.51
CA GLY A 118 -8.25 15.33 0.36
C GLY A 118 -8.13 16.81 0.71
N PRO A 119 -9.25 17.56 0.65
CA PRO A 119 -9.26 19.02 0.77
C PRO A 119 -8.58 19.55 2.04
N ASP A 120 -8.73 18.85 3.16
CA ASP A 120 -8.21 19.25 4.47
C ASP A 120 -6.70 18.94 4.64
N SER A 121 -6.05 18.42 3.61
CA SER A 121 -4.62 18.10 3.61
C SER A 121 -3.85 19.03 2.69
N SER A 122 -2.64 19.40 3.09
CA SER A 122 -1.67 20.13 2.26
C SER A 122 -0.97 19.26 1.22
N TYR A 123 -1.24 17.95 1.19
CA TYR A 123 -0.52 17.02 0.32
C TYR A 123 -1.23 16.81 -1.02
N HIS A 124 -0.45 16.80 -2.09
CA HIS A 124 -0.89 16.29 -3.39
C HIS A 124 0.08 15.19 -3.88
N PRO A 125 -0.39 14.06 -4.45
CA PRO A 125 0.48 12.98 -4.94
C PRO A 125 1.57 13.46 -5.92
N ASN A 126 1.23 14.34 -6.86
CA ASN A 126 2.16 14.94 -7.83
C ASN A 126 3.15 15.97 -7.22
N GLN A 127 3.19 16.14 -5.90
CA GLN A 127 4.25 16.90 -5.21
C GLN A 127 5.34 16.00 -4.61
N LEU A 128 5.26 14.69 -4.82
CA LEU A 128 6.25 13.75 -4.30
C LEU A 128 7.66 14.02 -4.87
N VAL A 129 7.75 14.44 -6.13
CA VAL A 129 8.97 14.85 -6.84
C VAL A 129 8.65 15.93 -7.88
N SER A 130 9.68 16.58 -8.41
CA SER A 130 9.56 17.57 -9.47
C SER A 130 8.90 17.00 -10.73
N LYS A 131 8.14 17.83 -11.46
CA LYS A 131 7.38 17.50 -12.67
C LYS A 131 8.24 16.94 -13.80
N HIS A 132 9.57 17.10 -13.73
CA HIS A 132 10.52 16.51 -14.64
C HIS A 132 10.67 15.00 -14.45
N HIS A 133 10.50 14.52 -13.22
CA HIS A 133 10.61 13.11 -12.81
C HIS A 133 9.28 12.38 -12.73
N LEU A 134 8.16 13.09 -12.91
CA LEU A 134 6.83 12.49 -12.91
C LEU A 134 6.50 11.87 -14.27
N PRO A 135 5.83 10.70 -14.28
CA PRO A 135 5.34 10.09 -15.51
C PRO A 135 4.29 10.99 -16.19
N PRO A 136 4.01 10.80 -17.49
CA PRO A 136 3.10 11.64 -18.26
C PRO A 136 1.71 11.81 -17.63
N GLU A 137 1.21 10.77 -16.97
CA GLU A 137 -0.09 10.71 -16.32
C GLU A 137 -0.07 11.05 -14.82
N GLY A 138 1.10 11.40 -14.28
CA GLY A 138 1.29 11.70 -12.86
C GLY A 138 1.14 10.48 -11.95
N LEU A 139 0.88 10.74 -10.66
CA LEU A 139 0.81 9.74 -9.58
C LEU A 139 -0.60 9.56 -9.02
N CYS A 140 -1.61 10.27 -9.55
CA CYS A 140 -3.00 10.18 -9.11
C CYS A 140 -3.73 8.93 -9.65
N GLN A 141 -3.12 7.75 -9.47
CA GLN A 141 -3.71 6.45 -9.80
C GLN A 141 -4.18 5.76 -8.52
N LYS A 142 -5.41 5.23 -8.49
CA LYS A 142 -6.05 4.66 -7.27
C LYS A 142 -5.11 3.79 -6.42
N GLU A 143 -4.53 2.75 -7.01
CA GLU A 143 -3.69 1.79 -6.24
C GLU A 143 -2.38 2.44 -5.74
N LEU A 144 -1.83 3.38 -6.50
CA LEU A 144 -0.61 4.08 -6.12
C LEU A 144 -0.88 5.07 -4.98
N MET A 145 -1.92 5.91 -5.14
CA MET A 145 -2.37 6.84 -4.11
C MET A 145 -2.69 6.10 -2.81
N TYR A 146 -3.46 5.01 -2.88
CA TYR A 146 -3.80 4.21 -1.70
C TYR A 146 -2.53 3.69 -0.99
N ARG A 147 -1.56 3.17 -1.74
CA ARG A 147 -0.30 2.68 -1.17
C ARG A 147 0.57 3.75 -0.57
N MET A 148 0.56 4.97 -1.10
CA MET A 148 1.23 6.11 -0.47
C MET A 148 0.48 6.53 0.79
N ALA A 149 -0.85 6.66 0.71
CA ALA A 149 -1.71 7.04 1.81
C ALA A 149 -1.57 6.10 3.02
N CYS A 150 -1.51 4.79 2.81
CA CYS A 150 -1.24 3.84 3.90
C CYS A 150 0.11 4.07 4.59
N LYS A 151 1.18 4.36 3.83
CA LYS A 151 2.51 4.62 4.41
C LYS A 151 2.51 5.90 5.22
N VAL A 152 1.94 6.98 4.66
CA VAL A 152 1.86 8.28 5.34
C VAL A 152 1.02 8.18 6.60
N ALA A 153 -0.09 7.44 6.57
CA ALA A 153 -0.91 7.25 7.75
C ALA A 153 -0.19 6.45 8.85
N ASP A 154 0.64 5.47 8.48
CA ASP A 154 1.47 4.76 9.45
C ASP A 154 2.52 5.68 10.07
N LEU A 155 3.10 6.59 9.28
CA LEU A 155 4.02 7.62 9.77
C LEU A 155 3.33 8.68 10.65
N ARG A 156 2.06 9.02 10.39
CA ARG A 156 1.25 9.90 11.26
C ARG A 156 1.18 9.38 12.70
N ILE A 157 1.15 8.06 12.90
CA ILE A 157 1.17 7.47 14.25
C ILE A 157 2.48 7.77 14.98
N LEU A 158 3.63 7.68 14.28
CA LEU A 158 4.93 8.01 14.89
C LEU A 158 5.02 9.51 15.20
N HIS A 159 4.49 10.36 14.33
CA HIS A 159 4.43 11.80 14.54
C HIS A 159 3.55 12.17 15.74
N GLN A 160 2.36 11.57 15.86
CA GLN A 160 1.46 11.75 17.00
C GLN A 160 2.05 11.27 18.32
N LYS A 161 2.97 10.30 18.28
CA LYS A 161 3.72 9.82 19.46
C LYS A 161 4.94 10.69 19.78
N GLY A 162 5.25 11.70 18.97
CA GLY A 162 6.41 12.58 19.15
C GLY A 162 7.74 11.95 18.76
N GLU A 163 7.74 10.80 18.06
CA GLU A 163 8.98 10.13 17.63
C GLU A 163 9.48 10.61 16.26
N LEU A 164 8.55 11.00 15.39
CA LEU A 164 8.87 11.55 14.08
C LEU A 164 8.84 13.08 14.19
N ALA A 165 9.99 13.72 13.95
CA ALA A 165 10.16 15.17 14.12
C ALA A 165 9.62 16.01 12.95
N MET A 166 9.62 15.45 11.74
CA MET A 166 9.11 16.13 10.53
C MET A 166 7.71 15.65 10.15
N ASP A 167 7.04 16.40 9.28
CA ASP A 167 5.75 15.98 8.74
C ASP A 167 5.83 14.57 8.09
N PRO A 168 4.83 13.69 8.28
CA PRO A 168 4.80 12.34 7.73
C PRO A 168 5.00 12.25 6.21
N TRP A 169 4.42 13.18 5.46
CA TRP A 169 4.56 13.24 4.01
C TRP A 169 5.97 13.69 3.62
N ASP A 170 6.56 14.61 4.36
CA ASP A 170 7.92 15.06 4.12
C ASP A 170 8.94 13.97 4.43
N LEU A 171 8.79 13.21 5.53
CA LEU A 171 9.64 12.02 5.73
C LEU A 171 9.53 11.05 4.55
N PHE A 172 8.31 10.72 4.13
CA PHE A 172 8.10 9.81 3.00
C PHE A 172 8.78 10.35 1.72
N ARG A 173 8.60 11.63 1.43
CA ARG A 173 9.18 12.32 0.28
C ARG A 173 10.70 12.34 0.33
N TRP A 174 11.29 12.61 1.49
CA TRP A 174 12.73 12.57 1.69
C TRP A 174 13.29 11.16 1.42
N ARG A 175 12.66 10.12 1.96
CA ARG A 175 13.12 8.74 1.71
C ARG A 175 13.01 8.35 0.24
N VAL A 176 11.94 8.78 -0.45
CA VAL A 176 11.83 8.65 -1.92
C VAL A 176 12.99 9.36 -2.62
N SER A 177 13.35 10.59 -2.21
CA SER A 177 14.45 11.34 -2.83
C SER A 177 15.80 10.64 -2.72
N LEU A 178 16.10 10.05 -1.55
CA LEU A 178 17.34 9.30 -1.32
C LEU A 178 17.39 8.05 -2.21
N LYS A 179 16.27 7.34 -2.35
CA LYS A 179 16.21 6.15 -3.20
C LYS A 179 16.29 6.49 -4.67
N LEU A 180 15.63 7.56 -5.09
CA LEU A 180 15.73 8.05 -6.45
C LEU A 180 17.19 8.41 -6.80
N ARG A 181 17.90 9.10 -5.91
CA ARG A 181 19.35 9.39 -6.05
C ARG A 181 20.20 8.13 -6.19
N SER A 182 19.88 7.06 -5.46
CA SER A 182 20.62 5.80 -5.59
C SER A 182 20.34 5.03 -6.88
N CYS A 183 19.25 5.35 -7.59
CA CYS A 183 18.83 4.65 -8.80
C CYS A 183 19.26 5.34 -10.10
N MET A 184 19.63 6.62 -10.06
CA MET A 184 19.89 7.40 -11.26
C MET A 184 20.84 8.57 -11.03
N ASP A 185 21.52 8.98 -12.10
CA ASP A 185 22.23 10.25 -12.15
C ASP A 185 21.28 11.37 -12.60
N PHE A 186 21.00 12.33 -11.71
CA PHE A 186 20.10 13.44 -11.97
C PHE A 186 20.56 14.39 -13.09
N ALA A 187 21.86 14.41 -13.42
CA ALA A 187 22.37 15.27 -14.49
C ALA A 187 21.98 14.78 -15.89
N ALA A 188 21.77 13.46 -16.04
CA ALA A 188 21.55 12.82 -17.33
C ALA A 188 20.19 12.12 -17.45
N GLN A 189 19.51 11.84 -16.33
CA GLN A 189 18.35 10.95 -16.30
C GLN A 189 17.13 11.59 -15.62
N SER A 190 15.96 11.13 -16.05
CA SER A 190 14.69 11.45 -15.40
C SER A 190 14.19 10.29 -14.54
N GLY A 191 13.65 10.60 -13.36
CA GLY A 191 13.02 9.63 -12.46
C GLY A 191 11.71 9.01 -12.94
N ARG A 192 11.24 9.32 -14.16
CA ARG A 192 9.94 8.88 -14.71
C ARG A 192 9.72 7.38 -14.62
N ASP A 193 10.74 6.60 -14.95
CA ASP A 193 10.65 5.13 -14.99
C ASP A 193 10.77 4.49 -13.59
N TYR A 194 11.27 5.25 -12.62
CA TYR A 194 11.58 4.75 -11.28
C TYR A 194 10.54 5.15 -10.24
N ILE A 195 9.98 6.36 -10.32
CA ILE A 195 9.22 6.98 -9.23
C ILE A 195 8.00 6.14 -8.82
N ARG A 196 7.28 5.57 -9.78
CA ARG A 196 6.14 4.69 -9.49
C ARG A 196 6.58 3.44 -8.74
N THR A 197 7.65 2.81 -9.19
CA THR A 197 8.18 1.58 -8.58
C THR A 197 8.72 1.85 -7.19
N ILE A 198 9.45 2.95 -7.00
CA ILE A 198 9.95 3.40 -5.70
C ILE A 198 8.77 3.67 -4.76
N ALA A 199 7.82 4.53 -5.12
CA ALA A 199 6.67 4.85 -4.27
C ALA A 199 5.83 3.60 -3.91
N TYR A 200 5.78 2.61 -4.79
CA TYR A 200 5.12 1.33 -4.54
C TYR A 200 5.90 0.46 -3.54
N LYS A 201 7.20 0.25 -3.79
CA LYS A 201 8.04 -0.77 -3.15
C LYS A 201 8.90 -0.27 -1.97
N LEU A 202 8.93 1.04 -1.72
CA LEU A 202 9.82 1.66 -0.72
C LEU A 202 9.81 0.97 0.65
N CYS A 203 8.65 0.50 1.10
CA CYS A 203 8.48 -0.17 2.39
C CYS A 203 8.11 -1.66 2.25
N GLU A 204 8.42 -2.28 1.12
CA GLU A 204 8.25 -3.73 0.95
C GLU A 204 9.50 -4.47 1.44
N ASP A 205 9.34 -5.74 1.77
CA ASP A 205 10.45 -6.68 2.00
C ASP A 205 10.34 -7.75 0.91
N SER A 206 11.11 -7.60 -0.17
CA SER A 206 11.08 -8.55 -1.28
C SER A 206 11.92 -9.80 -1.02
N GLY A 207 12.51 -9.95 0.17
CA GLY A 207 13.40 -11.07 0.50
C GLY A 207 14.67 -11.11 -0.33
N LEU A 208 15.45 -12.18 -0.18
CA LEU A 208 16.84 -12.30 -0.68
C LEU A 208 17.03 -12.25 -2.21
N HIS A 209 16.01 -12.51 -3.02
CA HIS A 209 16.17 -12.82 -4.45
C HIS A 209 15.34 -11.97 -5.41
N SER A 210 15.21 -10.66 -5.17
CA SER A 210 14.50 -9.81 -6.12
C SER A 210 15.35 -8.65 -6.64
N SER A 211 15.25 -8.41 -7.95
CA SER A 211 15.66 -7.17 -8.60
C SER A 211 14.96 -5.92 -8.04
N SER A 212 13.96 -6.09 -7.16
CA SER A 212 13.28 -5.01 -6.45
C SER A 212 13.98 -4.49 -5.20
N LYS A 213 14.96 -5.21 -4.64
CA LYS A 213 15.67 -4.76 -3.43
C LYS A 213 16.26 -3.35 -3.58
N LYS A 214 16.67 -2.98 -4.80
CA LYS A 214 17.22 -1.65 -5.08
C LYS A 214 16.25 -0.49 -4.83
N TYR A 215 14.94 -0.76 -4.80
CA TYR A 215 13.90 0.24 -4.56
C TYR A 215 13.43 0.29 -3.11
N GLU A 216 13.93 -0.61 -2.25
CA GLU A 216 13.51 -0.74 -0.86
C GLU A 216 14.31 0.17 0.05
N ASP A 217 13.65 0.61 1.13
CA ASP A 217 14.22 1.38 2.20
C ASP A 217 14.00 0.66 3.53
N SER A 218 15.05 -0.05 3.98
CA SER A 218 15.01 -0.87 5.20
C SER A 218 14.74 -0.03 6.45
N LEU A 219 15.25 1.20 6.52
CA LEU A 219 15.00 2.13 7.62
C LEU A 219 13.53 2.55 7.65
N LEU A 220 12.97 2.97 6.51
CA LEU A 220 11.57 3.34 6.45
C LEU A 220 10.66 2.12 6.71
N ARG A 221 11.04 0.94 6.24
CA ARG A 221 10.33 -0.31 6.54
C ARG A 221 10.26 -0.54 8.06
N LYS A 222 11.37 -0.38 8.78
CA LYS A 222 11.39 -0.53 10.24
C LYS A 222 10.55 0.54 10.95
N ALA A 223 10.51 1.77 10.45
CA ALA A 223 9.59 2.80 10.97
C ALA A 223 8.12 2.37 10.83
N ILE A 224 7.73 1.84 9.66
CA ILE A 224 6.37 1.32 9.44
C ILE A 224 6.05 0.14 10.37
N LEU A 225 7.01 -0.76 10.61
CA LEU A 225 6.84 -1.86 11.57
C LEU A 225 6.66 -1.35 13.00
N ARG A 226 7.46 -0.36 13.44
CA ARG A 226 7.30 0.28 14.75
C ARG A 226 5.90 0.90 14.92
N SER A 227 5.41 1.59 13.89
CA SER A 227 4.03 2.10 13.87
C SER A 227 2.98 0.99 13.93
N ALA A 228 3.24 -0.16 13.28
CA ALA A 228 2.36 -1.32 13.34
C ALA A 228 2.32 -1.97 14.72
N ASP A 229 3.43 -1.95 15.47
CA ASP A 229 3.51 -2.42 16.85
C ASP A 229 2.61 -1.57 17.77
N TYR A 230 2.65 -0.23 17.64
CA TYR A 230 1.76 0.67 18.39
C TYR A 230 0.29 0.48 18.11
N GLN A 231 -0.05 -0.04 16.93
CA GLN A 231 -1.42 -0.32 16.52
C GLN A 231 -1.80 -1.79 16.73
N HIS A 232 -0.94 -2.60 17.37
CA HIS A 232 -1.13 -4.04 17.56
C HIS A 232 -1.44 -4.82 16.28
N ARG A 233 -0.90 -4.36 15.14
CA ARG A 233 -1.13 -4.95 13.81
C ARG A 233 0.13 -5.50 13.15
N ALA A 234 1.23 -5.62 13.91
CA ALA A 234 2.52 -6.12 13.44
C ALA A 234 2.45 -7.49 12.74
N SER A 235 1.55 -8.37 13.20
CA SER A 235 1.31 -9.69 12.59
C SER A 235 0.84 -9.63 11.14
N SER A 236 0.27 -8.50 10.70
CA SER A 236 -0.21 -8.29 9.33
C SER A 236 0.93 -8.18 8.30
N PHE A 237 2.14 -7.92 8.78
CA PHE A 237 3.30 -7.66 7.93
C PHE A 237 4.16 -8.89 7.63
N GLY A 238 3.79 -10.06 8.16
CA GLY A 238 4.52 -11.31 8.00
C GLY A 238 5.82 -11.36 8.82
N LYS A 239 6.35 -12.56 9.05
CA LYS A 239 7.69 -12.73 9.64
C LYS A 239 8.76 -12.65 8.54
N PRO A 240 9.93 -12.04 8.79
CA PRO A 240 11.05 -12.10 7.86
C PRO A 240 11.36 -13.57 7.51
N GLY A 241 11.44 -13.89 6.22
CA GLY A 241 11.78 -15.25 5.74
C GLY A 241 10.67 -16.30 5.83
N GLY A 242 9.47 -15.97 6.32
CA GLY A 242 8.32 -16.89 6.26
C GLY A 242 7.75 -17.00 4.83
N PRO A 243 7.15 -18.13 4.44
CA PRO A 243 6.43 -18.22 3.18
C PRO A 243 5.34 -17.13 3.18
N LYS A 244 5.50 -16.13 2.31
CA LYS A 244 4.49 -15.08 2.13
C LYS A 244 3.17 -15.78 1.84
N LYS A 245 2.19 -15.67 2.74
CA LYS A 245 0.80 -15.86 2.34
C LYS A 245 0.52 -14.77 1.32
N ILE A 246 0.62 -15.13 0.04
CA ILE A 246 0.08 -14.34 -1.04
C ILE A 246 -1.42 -14.27 -0.74
N GLY A 247 -1.85 -13.26 0.00
CA GLY A 247 -3.22 -12.80 -0.09
C GLY A 247 -3.44 -12.55 -1.57
N ASN A 248 -4.45 -13.20 -2.16
CA ASN A 248 -4.86 -13.05 -3.55
C ASN A 248 -5.19 -11.57 -3.84
N GLY A 249 -4.14 -10.76 -4.00
CA GLY A 249 -4.15 -9.51 -4.74
C GLY A 249 -4.22 -9.91 -6.20
N SER A 250 -5.21 -9.35 -6.88
CA SER A 250 -5.55 -9.56 -8.27
C SER A 250 -4.32 -9.85 -9.12
N LYS A 251 -4.25 -11.08 -9.65
CA LYS A 251 -3.46 -11.35 -10.84
C LYS A 251 -4.00 -10.42 -11.91
N VAL A 252 -3.28 -9.36 -12.22
CA VAL A 252 -3.48 -8.58 -13.43
C VAL A 252 -3.09 -9.51 -14.57
N SER A 253 -4.08 -10.24 -15.09
CA SER A 253 -3.97 -10.90 -16.37
C SER A 253 -3.88 -9.79 -17.42
N ARG A 254 -2.66 -9.58 -17.93
CA ARG A 254 -2.37 -8.80 -19.12
C ARG A 254 -3.15 -9.45 -20.26
N ALA A 255 -4.31 -8.89 -20.60
CA ALA A 255 -5.07 -9.31 -21.78
C ALA A 255 -4.25 -8.92 -23.01
N LYS A 256 -3.55 -9.89 -23.58
CA LYS A 256 -2.95 -9.79 -24.91
C LYS A 256 -4.11 -10.00 -25.88
N VAL A 257 -4.48 -8.95 -26.59
CA VAL A 257 -5.36 -9.03 -27.75
C VAL A 257 -4.62 -9.84 -28.81
N GLU A 258 -5.15 -10.98 -29.20
CA GLU A 258 -4.81 -11.62 -30.48
C GLU A 258 -6.09 -12.02 -31.23
N PRO A 259 -6.08 -11.97 -32.58
CA PRO A 259 -7.26 -12.19 -33.38
C PRO A 259 -7.52 -13.68 -33.66
N LEU A 260 -8.77 -13.97 -34.00
CA LEU A 260 -9.35 -15.26 -34.34
C LEU A 260 -8.55 -16.04 -35.40
N SER A 261 -8.29 -17.33 -35.14
CA SER A 261 -8.56 -18.42 -36.11
C SER A 261 -8.36 -19.84 -35.51
N SER A 262 -9.39 -20.67 -35.74
CA SER A 262 -9.40 -22.13 -36.02
C SER A 262 -8.74 -23.19 -35.12
N SER A 263 -9.59 -24.17 -34.77
CA SER A 263 -9.39 -25.64 -34.83
C SER A 263 -9.16 -26.45 -33.53
N SER A 264 -10.18 -27.28 -33.25
CA SER A 264 -10.19 -28.69 -32.81
C SER A 264 -9.40 -29.24 -31.60
N SER A 265 -10.16 -30.00 -30.80
CA SER A 265 -9.83 -31.25 -30.07
C SER A 265 -9.21 -31.18 -28.67
N ILE A 266 -10.02 -31.31 -27.58
CA ILE A 266 -9.65 -32.04 -26.34
C ILE A 266 -10.93 -32.50 -25.56
N PRO A 267 -11.43 -33.75 -25.69
CA PRO A 267 -12.45 -34.30 -24.79
C PRO A 267 -11.95 -35.44 -23.88
N ALA A 268 -10.78 -35.29 -23.22
CA ALA A 268 -10.28 -36.30 -22.25
C ALA A 268 -9.90 -35.73 -20.86
N MET A 269 -9.76 -34.41 -20.70
CA MET A 269 -9.29 -33.81 -19.43
C MET A 269 -10.42 -33.45 -18.44
N VAL A 270 -11.69 -33.49 -18.89
CA VAL A 270 -12.85 -33.08 -18.07
C VAL A 270 -13.30 -34.21 -17.14
N ALA A 271 -13.19 -35.47 -17.55
CA ALA A 271 -13.61 -36.64 -16.75
C ALA A 271 -12.76 -36.83 -15.48
N ALA A 272 -11.43 -36.68 -15.56
CA ALA A 272 -10.53 -36.84 -14.42
C ALA A 272 -10.67 -35.75 -13.33
N ARG A 273 -11.34 -34.63 -13.65
CA ARG A 273 -11.53 -33.49 -12.72
C ARG A 273 -12.81 -33.59 -11.89
N VAL A 274 -13.78 -34.40 -12.32
CA VAL A 274 -15.05 -34.61 -11.64
C VAL A 274 -14.90 -35.60 -10.48
N GLU A 275 -14.12 -36.68 -10.68
CA GLU A 275 -13.90 -37.71 -9.64
C GLU A 275 -13.16 -37.18 -8.40
N LYS A 276 -12.19 -36.26 -8.60
CA LYS A 276 -11.42 -35.66 -7.50
C LYS A 276 -12.23 -34.67 -6.64
N ARG A 277 -13.39 -34.20 -7.13
CA ARG A 277 -14.30 -33.31 -6.39
C ARG A 277 -15.26 -34.07 -5.49
N GLN A 278 -15.69 -35.28 -5.87
CA GLN A 278 -16.60 -36.07 -5.04
C GLN A 278 -15.90 -36.62 -3.77
N LYS A 279 -14.62 -36.96 -3.83
CA LYS A 279 -13.84 -37.42 -2.65
C LYS A 279 -13.52 -36.34 -1.60
N LYS A 280 -13.78 -35.05 -1.88
CA LYS A 280 -13.59 -33.93 -0.92
C LYS A 280 -14.85 -33.48 -0.20
N ALA A 281 -16.02 -33.97 -0.61
CA ALA A 281 -17.31 -33.58 -0.03
C ALA A 281 -17.67 -34.37 1.26
N SER A 282 -16.91 -35.40 1.61
CA SER A 282 -17.21 -36.30 2.73
C SER A 282 -16.35 -36.09 3.99
N GLN A 283 -15.60 -34.99 4.10
CA GLN A 283 -14.89 -34.64 5.35
C GLN A 283 -15.53 -33.43 6.04
N PRO A 284 -15.95 -33.54 7.31
CA PRO A 284 -16.44 -32.41 8.07
C PRO A 284 -15.31 -31.39 8.28
N SER A 285 -15.58 -30.14 7.90
CA SER A 285 -14.63 -29.02 7.99
C SER A 285 -14.50 -28.54 9.43
N THR A 286 -13.39 -28.85 10.10
CA THR A 286 -13.00 -28.41 11.46
C THR A 286 -12.66 -26.91 11.57
N TYR A 287 -12.93 -26.10 10.55
CA TYR A 287 -12.66 -24.66 10.60
C TYR A 287 -13.89 -23.88 11.08
N GLN A 288 -14.00 -23.71 12.39
CA GLN A 288 -14.89 -22.72 12.98
C GLN A 288 -14.19 -21.35 12.93
N GLY A 289 -14.70 -20.45 12.08
CA GLY A 289 -14.10 -19.15 11.83
C GLY A 289 -14.03 -18.22 13.06
N VAL A 290 -13.38 -17.07 12.89
CA VAL A 290 -13.08 -16.08 13.94
C VAL A 290 -14.32 -15.61 14.74
N ASN A 291 -15.53 -15.69 14.16
CA ASN A 291 -16.77 -15.37 14.86
C ASN A 291 -17.17 -16.45 15.89
N ALA A 292 -16.88 -17.73 15.63
CA ALA A 292 -17.12 -18.81 16.59
C ALA A 292 -16.13 -18.73 17.77
N TYR A 293 -14.89 -18.31 17.51
CA TYR A 293 -13.92 -18.06 18.58
C TYR A 293 -14.31 -16.87 19.47
N ARG A 294 -14.89 -15.80 18.90
CA ARG A 294 -15.44 -14.68 19.71
C ARG A 294 -16.66 -15.11 20.52
N ALA A 295 -17.54 -15.93 19.97
CA ALA A 295 -18.69 -16.48 20.69
C ALA A 295 -18.23 -17.35 21.88
N GLN A 296 -17.25 -18.24 21.67
CA GLN A 296 -16.70 -19.07 22.76
C GLN A 296 -15.97 -18.26 23.85
N GLN A 297 -15.35 -17.14 23.50
CA GLN A 297 -14.72 -16.24 24.49
C GLN A 297 -15.78 -15.48 25.30
N ALA A 298 -16.91 -15.09 24.68
CA ALA A 298 -18.03 -14.46 25.37
C ALA A 298 -18.70 -15.42 26.36
N ASP A 299 -18.94 -16.67 25.96
CA ASP A 299 -19.52 -17.70 26.85
C ASP A 299 -18.60 -18.04 28.03
N LYS A 300 -17.28 -18.08 27.81
CA LYS A 300 -16.31 -18.31 28.89
C LYS A 300 -16.27 -17.16 29.90
N GLN A 301 -16.45 -15.91 29.47
CA GLN A 301 -16.51 -14.75 30.36
C GLN A 301 -17.82 -14.71 31.16
N LEU A 302 -18.94 -15.15 30.58
CA LEU A 302 -20.23 -15.27 31.27
C LEU A 302 -20.21 -16.39 32.32
N SER A 303 -19.58 -17.54 32.06
CA SER A 303 -19.46 -18.60 33.06
C SER A 303 -18.56 -18.22 34.24
N ARG A 304 -17.52 -17.41 34.01
CA ARG A 304 -16.58 -16.99 35.06
C ARG A 304 -17.15 -15.95 36.04
N ASN A 305 -18.17 -15.21 35.63
CA ASN A 305 -18.84 -14.23 36.50
C ASN A 305 -20.06 -14.81 37.23
N GLY A 306 -20.45 -16.06 36.94
CA GLY A 306 -21.53 -16.76 37.63
C GLY A 306 -21.13 -17.38 38.98
N ASP A 307 -19.85 -17.74 39.15
CA ASP A 307 -19.36 -18.49 40.32
C ASP A 307 -18.80 -17.59 41.45
N SER A 308 -19.12 -16.30 41.48
CA SER A 308 -18.71 -15.37 42.56
C SER A 308 -19.88 -14.82 43.39
N LYS A 309 -21.02 -15.51 43.37
CA LYS A 309 -22.11 -15.28 44.34
C LYS A 309 -22.65 -16.63 44.84
N LEU A 310 -21.94 -17.21 45.80
CA LEU A 310 -22.49 -18.00 46.90
C LEU A 310 -21.55 -17.83 48.10
#